data_AF-A0A9P4RBU8-F1
#
_entry.id   AF-A0A9P4RBU8-F1
#
_cell.length_a   1.000
_cell.length_b   1.000
_cell.length_c   1.000
_cell.angle_alpha   90.00
_cell.angle_beta   90.00
_cell.angle_gamma   90.00
#
_symmetry.space_group_name_H-M   'P 1'
#
loop_
_entity.id
_entity.type
_entity.pdbx_description
1 polymer ?
#
loop_
_entity_poly.entity_id
_entity_poly.type
_entity_poly.pdbx_seq_one_letter_code
_entity_poly.pdbx_strand_id
1 'polypeptide(L)'
;MATDAPRPAKRRTNRLSKRLSMAFNPQDHRKERKSTPPIASSIQTTPHSQTSSSNSSTTTSSASSTPSRASTALTTPSTYSNTSSTSPPYSPLENYIPCLFPDCPSHTLPSALGPTYFSPQSPYSLIRHPGLCPSHAYANLRSANEECKQQWERMRQNARRKTMGQVASEFAAWVHAYRKERAEESKDMQRRLWRRVGVLVLGGRSPNGEQDEVWEWKYLCRPCTKKGCMRDWYSPFEARYYEFYAQVRKSGIEILSALCPSCAKEDVRAVEWKMEQKRGVVDDAQWVAWYDQMIQDREREREYWEKAQEGVVREKGIRFKIVEDTKESDIQIEGKGVDTLRELCMVM
;
A
#
# COMPACT_ATOMS: atom_id res chain seq x y z
N MET A 1 1.47 -63.05 -24.57
CA MET A 1 2.13 -62.46 -23.38
C MET A 1 1.68 -61.01 -23.28
N ALA A 2 1.16 -60.64 -22.09
CA ALA A 2 0.70 -59.33 -21.64
C ALA A 2 -0.34 -58.57 -22.50
N THR A 3 -1.61 -58.72 -22.10
CA THR A 3 -2.78 -57.94 -22.52
C THR A 3 -2.91 -56.67 -21.66
N ASP A 4 -2.89 -55.49 -22.28
CA ASP A 4 -3.15 -54.21 -21.61
C ASP A 4 -4.65 -53.94 -21.47
N ALA A 5 -5.08 -53.70 -20.23
CA ALA A 5 -6.45 -53.37 -19.87
C ALA A 5 -6.66 -51.84 -19.79
N PRO A 6 -7.82 -51.30 -20.22
CA PRO A 6 -8.10 -49.87 -20.13
C PRO A 6 -8.57 -49.44 -18.72
N ARG A 7 -8.01 -48.33 -18.21
CA ARG A 7 -8.41 -47.68 -16.95
C ARG A 7 -9.76 -46.94 -17.09
N PRO A 8 -10.63 -46.95 -16.07
CA PRO A 8 -11.93 -46.28 -16.13
C PRO A 8 -11.85 -44.77 -15.86
N ALA A 9 -12.60 -44.01 -16.65
CA ALA A 9 -12.82 -42.58 -16.51
C ALA A 9 -13.65 -42.25 -15.25
N LYS A 10 -13.15 -41.33 -14.41
CA LYS A 10 -13.87 -40.82 -13.24
C LYS A 10 -14.97 -39.84 -13.67
N ARG A 11 -16.22 -40.21 -13.40
CA ARG A 11 -17.42 -39.36 -13.47
C ARG A 11 -17.25 -38.14 -12.55
N ARG A 12 -17.25 -36.94 -13.14
CA ARG A 12 -17.49 -35.67 -12.43
C ARG A 12 -18.99 -35.43 -12.37
N THR A 13 -19.56 -35.44 -11.17
CA THR A 13 -20.94 -35.04 -10.90
C THR A 13 -21.06 -33.51 -10.92
N ASN A 14 -21.74 -32.98 -11.92
CA ASN A 14 -22.24 -31.60 -11.96
C ASN A 14 -23.56 -31.51 -11.18
N ARG A 15 -23.59 -30.75 -10.09
CA ARG A 15 -24.77 -30.20 -9.38
C ARG A 15 -24.22 -29.09 -8.46
N LEU A 16 -24.75 -27.88 -8.32
CA LEU A 16 -26.02 -27.28 -8.72
C LEU A 16 -25.81 -25.76 -8.78
N SER A 17 -26.39 -25.16 -9.81
CA SER A 17 -26.63 -23.73 -9.99
C SER A 17 -27.82 -23.25 -9.15
N LYS A 18 -27.72 -22.02 -8.64
CA LYS A 18 -28.82 -21.06 -8.36
C LYS A 18 -28.18 -19.76 -7.86
N ARG A 19 -27.80 -18.80 -8.73
CA ARG A 19 -28.65 -17.75 -9.34
C ARG A 19 -29.72 -17.22 -8.38
N LEU A 20 -29.40 -16.12 -7.71
CA LEU A 20 -30.36 -15.12 -7.28
C LEU A 20 -30.02 -13.80 -7.97
N SER A 21 -30.65 -13.61 -9.13
CA SER A 21 -30.77 -12.33 -9.81
C SER A 21 -32.14 -11.76 -9.45
N MET A 22 -32.17 -10.74 -8.59
CA MET A 22 -33.35 -9.89 -8.41
C MET A 22 -33.15 -8.60 -9.21
N ALA A 23 -33.95 -8.45 -10.26
CA ALA A 23 -34.15 -7.20 -10.95
C ALA A 23 -35.21 -6.39 -10.18
N PHE A 24 -34.90 -5.15 -9.83
CA PHE A 24 -35.88 -4.17 -9.39
C PHE A 24 -36.01 -3.10 -10.46
N ASN A 25 -37.21 -3.02 -11.03
CA ASN A 25 -37.67 -1.99 -11.93
C ASN A 25 -38.71 -1.16 -11.17
N PRO A 26 -38.58 0.17 -11.10
CA PRO A 26 -39.73 1.02 -10.88
C PRO A 26 -39.82 2.10 -11.97
N GLN A 27 -40.79 1.95 -12.88
CA GLN A 27 -41.34 3.06 -13.64
C GLN A 27 -42.52 3.68 -12.88
N ASP A 28 -42.42 4.99 -12.74
CA ASP A 28 -43.45 6.03 -12.83
C ASP A 28 -44.77 5.92 -12.06
N HIS A 29 -45.06 6.95 -11.26
CA HIS A 29 -46.15 7.89 -11.55
C HIS A 29 -46.08 9.16 -10.66
N ARG A 30 -45.62 10.24 -11.29
CA ARG A 30 -46.25 11.58 -11.38
C ARG A 30 -47.33 11.94 -10.32
N LYS A 31 -47.08 12.99 -9.54
CA LYS A 31 -47.99 14.15 -9.38
C LYS A 31 -47.31 15.33 -8.69
N GLU A 32 -46.97 16.32 -9.50
CA GLU A 32 -46.74 17.71 -9.09
C GLU A 32 -48.06 18.31 -8.57
N ARG A 33 -48.00 19.04 -7.45
CA ARG A 33 -48.92 20.14 -7.17
C ARG A 33 -48.19 21.22 -6.36
N LYS A 34 -47.83 22.30 -7.05
CA LYS A 34 -47.62 23.64 -6.49
C LYS A 34 -48.97 24.20 -6.06
N SER A 35 -49.02 24.84 -4.88
CA SER A 35 -49.77 26.07 -4.59
C SER A 35 -49.41 26.57 -3.19
N THR A 36 -49.11 27.86 -3.09
CA THR A 36 -48.78 28.63 -1.88
C THR A 36 -50.02 29.43 -1.39
N PRO A 37 -49.96 30.32 -0.37
CA PRO A 37 -50.58 30.25 0.98
C PRO A 37 -51.82 31.20 1.10
N PRO A 38 -52.41 31.60 2.29
CA PRO A 38 -51.75 32.45 3.32
C PRO A 38 -52.32 32.49 4.79
N ILE A 39 -51.60 33.22 5.68
CA ILE A 39 -52.02 34.11 6.80
C ILE A 39 -52.44 33.58 8.21
N ALA A 40 -51.58 33.97 9.18
CA ALA A 40 -51.74 34.59 10.53
C ALA A 40 -52.65 34.05 11.65
N SER A 41 -52.07 33.93 12.86
CA SER A 41 -52.40 34.68 14.11
C SER A 41 -51.50 34.17 15.26
N SER A 42 -50.53 34.95 15.74
CA SER A 42 -50.58 35.77 16.97
C SER A 42 -51.13 35.06 18.21
N ILE A 43 -50.24 34.69 19.16
CA ILE A 43 -50.48 34.87 20.61
C ILE A 43 -49.14 35.20 21.28
N GLN A 44 -49.04 36.44 21.77
CA GLN A 44 -48.13 36.87 22.83
C GLN A 44 -48.63 36.32 24.17
N THR A 45 -47.75 35.71 24.94
CA THR A 45 -47.88 35.64 26.41
C THR A 45 -46.49 35.42 27.05
N THR A 46 -45.92 36.52 27.53
CA THR A 46 -45.13 36.58 28.77
C THR A 46 -46.07 37.12 29.88
N PRO A 47 -45.79 37.04 31.20
CA PRO A 47 -44.55 36.65 31.88
C PRO A 47 -44.75 35.70 33.10
N HIS A 48 -43.66 35.12 33.64
CA HIS A 48 -43.28 35.30 35.05
C HIS A 48 -42.02 34.49 35.43
N SER A 49 -41.22 35.16 36.27
CA SER A 49 -39.96 34.74 36.88
C SER A 49 -40.11 33.69 38.00
N GLN A 50 -38.94 33.22 38.45
CA GLN A 50 -38.63 32.29 39.56
C GLN A 50 -38.54 30.83 39.07
N THR A 51 -37.48 30.05 39.30
CA THR A 51 -36.59 29.96 40.46
C THR A 51 -35.20 29.44 40.04
N SER A 52 -34.18 29.92 40.73
CA SER A 52 -32.81 29.41 40.71
C SER A 52 -32.77 27.97 41.22
N SER A 53 -32.27 27.04 40.42
CA SER A 53 -31.62 25.83 40.93
C SER A 53 -30.50 25.41 39.98
N SER A 54 -29.29 25.65 40.46
CA SER A 54 -28.05 25.08 39.95
C SER A 54 -28.12 23.56 40.10
N ASN A 55 -27.88 22.82 39.01
CA ASN A 55 -27.02 21.63 39.01
C ASN A 55 -26.91 21.05 37.58
N SER A 56 -25.79 21.40 36.94
CA SER A 56 -24.97 20.58 36.05
C SER A 56 -25.66 19.70 35.01
N SER A 57 -26.13 20.34 33.93
CA SER A 57 -26.24 19.69 32.63
C SER A 57 -24.86 19.67 31.97
N THR A 58 -24.17 18.53 32.02
CA THR A 58 -23.00 18.24 31.19
C THR A 58 -23.44 18.26 29.73
N THR A 59 -23.22 19.39 29.07
CA THR A 59 -23.29 19.54 27.63
C THR A 59 -22.21 18.68 27.00
N THR A 60 -22.62 17.61 26.32
CA THR A 60 -21.77 16.91 25.36
C THR A 60 -21.50 17.87 24.21
N SER A 61 -20.35 18.54 24.27
CA SER A 61 -19.81 19.32 23.16
C SER A 61 -19.62 18.39 21.97
N SER A 62 -20.48 18.52 20.96
CA SER A 62 -20.28 17.96 19.63
C SER A 62 -19.04 18.64 19.04
N ALA A 63 -17.87 18.06 19.28
CA ALA A 63 -16.68 18.42 18.52
C ALA A 63 -16.93 17.96 17.08
N SER A 64 -17.40 18.89 16.25
CA SER A 64 -17.37 18.80 14.81
C SER A 64 -15.90 18.67 14.40
N SER A 65 -15.37 17.45 14.40
CA SER A 65 -14.07 17.16 13.83
C SER A 65 -14.19 17.31 12.33
N THR A 66 -13.93 18.52 11.85
CA THR A 66 -13.50 18.79 10.49
C THR A 66 -12.41 17.78 10.14
N PRO A 67 -12.44 17.11 8.97
CA PRO A 67 -11.28 16.37 8.51
C PRO A 67 -10.18 17.40 8.33
N SER A 68 -9.26 17.49 9.30
CA SER A 68 -7.98 18.13 9.10
C SER A 68 -7.38 17.44 7.88
N ARG A 69 -7.44 18.15 6.75
CA ARG A 69 -6.64 17.85 5.58
C ARG A 69 -5.22 17.89 6.11
N ALA A 70 -4.68 16.71 6.43
CA ALA A 70 -3.30 16.56 6.83
C ALA A 70 -2.52 17.11 5.64
N SER A 71 -2.06 18.36 5.77
CA SER A 71 -1.09 18.92 4.86
C SER A 71 0.05 17.91 4.87
N THR A 72 0.27 17.31 3.72
CA THR A 72 1.42 16.49 3.38
C THR A 72 2.65 17.38 3.47
N ALA A 73 2.99 17.84 4.67
CA ALA A 73 4.32 18.31 4.96
C ALA A 73 5.16 17.04 4.94
N LEU A 74 5.77 16.79 3.78
CA LEU A 74 6.91 15.92 3.70
C LEU A 74 7.90 16.45 4.73
N THR A 75 7.95 15.83 5.89
CA THR A 75 9.07 15.94 6.81
C THR A 75 10.28 15.51 6.02
N THR A 76 11.02 16.51 5.55
CA THR A 76 12.36 16.37 5.03
C THR A 76 13.12 15.55 6.07
N PRO A 77 13.73 14.41 5.70
CA PRO A 77 14.46 13.60 6.67
C PRO A 77 15.53 14.48 7.28
N SER A 78 15.48 14.63 8.60
CA SER A 78 16.51 15.31 9.37
C SER A 78 17.88 14.80 8.93
N THR A 79 18.77 15.76 8.68
CA THR A 79 20.16 15.57 8.30
C THR A 79 20.76 14.47 9.18
N TYR A 80 21.03 13.31 8.57
CA TYR A 80 21.64 12.18 9.25
C TYR A 80 23.01 12.62 9.78
N SER A 81 23.13 12.67 11.10
CA SER A 81 24.42 12.69 11.78
C SER A 81 25.22 11.48 11.30
N ASN A 82 26.36 11.74 10.66
CA ASN A 82 27.41 10.77 10.35
C ASN A 82 27.92 10.15 11.66
N THR A 83 27.19 9.18 12.16
CA THR A 83 27.72 8.17 13.07
C THR A 83 27.79 6.91 12.25
N SER A 84 28.99 6.31 12.21
CA SER A 84 29.34 5.02 11.64
C SER A 84 28.37 3.94 12.16
N SER A 85 27.20 3.87 11.55
CA SER A 85 26.09 3.04 11.97
C SER A 85 25.66 2.25 10.75
N THR A 86 25.80 0.93 10.87
CA THR A 86 25.13 -0.06 10.03
C THR A 86 23.67 0.34 9.89
N SER A 87 23.31 0.91 8.74
CA SER A 87 21.93 1.25 8.43
C SER A 87 21.08 -0.01 8.64
N PRO A 88 19.93 0.08 9.34
CA PRO A 88 19.10 -1.07 9.58
C PRO A 88 18.77 -1.77 8.25
N PRO A 89 18.69 -3.11 8.23
CA PRO A 89 18.40 -3.85 7.01
C PRO A 89 17.11 -3.33 6.39
N TYR A 90 17.14 -3.10 5.07
CA TYR A 90 15.98 -2.57 4.34
C TYR A 90 14.74 -3.42 4.60
N SER A 91 13.73 -2.80 5.21
CA SER A 91 12.42 -3.40 5.46
C SER A 91 11.42 -2.83 4.46
N PRO A 92 10.93 -3.61 3.47
CA PRO A 92 9.96 -3.12 2.49
C PRO A 92 8.68 -2.55 3.13
N LEU A 93 8.34 -3.01 4.35
CA LEU A 93 7.15 -2.58 5.10
C LEU A 93 7.32 -1.25 5.85
N GLU A 94 8.51 -0.69 5.84
CA GLU A 94 8.77 0.65 6.40
C GLU A 94 8.82 1.72 5.31
N ASN A 95 8.60 1.31 4.06
CA ASN A 95 8.78 2.13 2.86
C ASN A 95 7.43 2.40 2.16
N TYR A 96 7.43 2.88 0.92
CA TYR A 96 6.18 3.12 0.19
C TYR A 96 5.52 1.79 -0.23
N ILE A 97 4.41 1.46 0.42
CA ILE A 97 3.66 0.21 0.26
C ILE A 97 2.42 0.45 -0.60
N PRO A 98 2.03 -0.48 -1.50
CA PRO A 98 0.80 -0.33 -2.27
C PRO A 98 -0.44 -0.49 -1.41
N CYS A 99 -1.49 0.25 -1.77
CA CYS A 99 -2.83 -0.04 -1.29
C CYS A 99 -3.32 -1.42 -1.77
N LEU A 100 -3.94 -2.18 -0.88
CA LEU A 100 -4.58 -3.47 -1.16
C LEU A 100 -6.02 -3.31 -1.68
N PHE A 101 -6.57 -2.10 -1.68
CA PHE A 101 -7.87 -1.86 -2.28
C PHE A 101 -7.78 -2.11 -3.81
N PRO A 102 -8.76 -2.80 -4.42
CA PRO A 102 -8.74 -3.09 -5.85
C PRO A 102 -8.53 -1.84 -6.69
N ASP A 103 -7.67 -1.93 -7.70
CA ASP A 103 -7.39 -0.87 -8.68
C ASP A 103 -6.87 0.45 -8.10
N CYS A 104 -6.46 0.47 -6.82
CA CYS A 104 -5.95 1.67 -6.19
C CYS A 104 -4.45 1.86 -6.50
N PRO A 105 -4.05 2.94 -7.20
CA PRO A 105 -2.65 3.17 -7.56
C PRO A 105 -1.83 3.80 -6.42
N SER A 106 -2.46 4.16 -5.30
CA SER A 106 -1.78 4.92 -4.25
C SER A 106 -0.83 4.05 -3.43
N HIS A 107 0.32 4.63 -3.10
CA HIS A 107 1.25 4.07 -2.13
C HIS A 107 1.22 4.87 -0.84
N THR A 108 1.42 4.19 0.28
CA THR A 108 1.53 4.80 1.60
C THR A 108 2.86 4.52 2.22
N LEU A 109 3.41 5.55 2.85
CA LEU A 109 4.55 5.40 3.74
C LEU A 109 4.03 5.27 5.18
N PRO A 110 4.13 4.10 5.84
CA PRO A 110 3.58 3.91 7.18
C PRO A 110 4.14 4.88 8.23
N SER A 111 5.43 5.23 8.12
CA SER A 111 6.08 6.20 9.00
C SER A 111 5.47 7.61 8.89
N ALA A 112 4.83 7.95 7.77
CA ALA A 112 4.14 9.23 7.58
C ALA A 112 2.73 9.28 8.20
N LEU A 113 2.15 8.14 8.60
CA LEU A 113 0.77 8.08 9.10
C LEU A 113 0.65 8.48 10.58
N GLY A 114 1.78 8.54 11.30
CA GLY A 114 1.83 8.80 12.73
C GLY A 114 1.56 7.54 13.58
N PRO A 115 2.06 7.50 14.83
CA PRO A 115 2.04 6.29 15.66
C PRO A 115 0.63 5.84 16.07
N THR A 116 -0.34 6.76 16.09
CA THR A 116 -1.72 6.49 16.53
C THR A 116 -2.67 6.16 15.38
N TYR A 117 -2.16 6.08 14.14
CA TYR A 117 -3.00 5.93 12.96
C TYR A 117 -3.85 4.65 12.97
N PHE A 118 -3.29 3.56 13.48
CA PHE A 118 -3.98 2.27 13.61
C PHE A 118 -4.58 2.07 15.01
N SER A 119 -4.53 3.08 15.89
CA SER A 119 -5.13 3.00 17.22
C SER A 119 -6.67 2.98 17.15
N PRO A 120 -7.34 2.27 18.07
CA PRO A 120 -8.80 2.24 18.16
C PRO A 120 -9.42 3.64 18.21
N GLN A 121 -10.43 3.89 17.38
CA GLN A 121 -11.10 5.19 17.26
C GLN A 121 -12.52 5.15 17.82
N SER A 122 -12.92 6.25 18.47
CA SER A 122 -14.31 6.51 18.90
C SER A 122 -15.29 6.48 17.72
N PRO A 123 -16.57 6.13 17.91
CA PRO A 123 -17.24 5.79 19.18
C PRO A 123 -17.18 4.30 19.55
N TYR A 124 -16.92 3.42 18.59
CA TYR A 124 -16.97 1.97 18.79
C TYR A 124 -15.59 1.33 18.91
N SER A 125 -14.54 2.10 19.19
CA SER A 125 -13.13 1.64 19.32
C SER A 125 -12.71 0.72 18.15
N LEU A 126 -13.12 1.05 16.93
CA LEU A 126 -12.75 0.29 15.73
C LEU A 126 -11.38 0.76 15.23
N ILE A 127 -10.63 -0.17 14.63
CA ILE A 127 -9.32 0.11 14.03
C ILE A 127 -9.43 0.24 12.50
N ARG A 128 -8.51 1.01 11.92
CA ARG A 128 -8.26 1.03 10.48
C ARG A 128 -7.49 -0.22 10.09
N HIS A 129 -7.79 -0.82 8.93
CA HIS A 129 -7.02 -1.97 8.46
C HIS A 129 -5.65 -1.55 7.88
N PRO A 130 -4.58 -2.32 8.13
CA PRO A 130 -3.29 -2.13 7.47
C PRO A 130 -3.39 -2.49 5.99
N GLY A 131 -2.47 -1.94 5.19
CA GLY A 131 -2.46 -2.16 3.74
C GLY A 131 -3.49 -1.35 2.96
N LEU A 132 -4.32 -0.53 3.61
CA LEU A 132 -5.17 0.46 2.93
C LEU A 132 -4.52 1.85 2.96
N CYS A 133 -4.66 2.59 1.87
CA CYS A 133 -4.26 4.00 1.86
C CYS A 133 -5.19 4.86 2.72
N PRO A 134 -4.84 6.11 3.09
CA PRO A 134 -5.63 6.89 4.03
C PRO A 134 -7.07 7.04 3.59
N SER A 135 -7.29 7.37 2.31
CA SER A 135 -8.63 7.49 1.74
C SER A 135 -9.48 6.24 1.98
N HIS A 136 -8.97 5.06 1.60
CA HIS A 136 -9.70 3.79 1.74
C HIS A 136 -9.81 3.32 3.19
N ALA A 137 -8.79 3.55 4.02
CA ALA A 137 -8.83 3.24 5.44
C ALA A 137 -9.88 4.07 6.18
N TYR A 138 -9.99 5.37 5.88
CA TYR A 138 -11.04 6.23 6.43
C TYR A 138 -12.43 5.84 5.91
N ALA A 139 -12.57 5.54 4.62
CA ALA A 139 -13.84 5.08 4.05
C ALA A 139 -14.31 3.76 4.67
N ASN A 140 -13.40 2.78 4.81
CA ASN A 140 -13.68 1.51 5.46
C ASN A 140 -14.09 1.69 6.93
N LEU A 141 -13.35 2.49 7.71
CA LEU A 141 -13.71 2.77 9.10
C LEU A 141 -15.07 3.47 9.22
N ARG A 142 -15.38 4.41 8.32
CA ARG A 142 -16.68 5.08 8.30
C ARG A 142 -17.81 4.09 8.01
N SER A 143 -17.63 3.19 7.04
CA SER A 143 -18.60 2.14 6.73
C SER A 143 -18.84 1.23 7.94
N ALA A 144 -17.78 0.82 8.63
CA ALA A 144 -17.88 -0.04 9.82
C ALA A 144 -18.59 0.67 11.01
N ASN A 145 -18.35 1.97 11.18
CA ASN A 145 -19.08 2.77 12.18
C ASN A 145 -20.57 2.90 11.84
N GLU A 146 -20.90 3.06 10.56
CA GLU A 146 -22.29 3.13 10.11
C GLU A 146 -23.00 1.78 10.31
N GLU A 147 -22.32 0.65 10.05
CA GLU A 147 -22.85 -0.68 10.34
C GLU A 147 -23.16 -0.87 11.84
N CYS A 148 -22.26 -0.42 12.72
CA CYS A 148 -22.52 -0.44 14.16
C CYS A 148 -23.75 0.39 14.53
N LYS A 149 -23.92 1.57 13.92
CA LYS A 149 -25.09 2.44 14.15
C LYS A 149 -26.38 1.79 13.65
N GLN A 150 -26.37 1.18 12.47
CA GLN A 150 -27.52 0.47 11.92
C GLN A 150 -27.91 -0.73 12.78
N GLN A 151 -26.91 -1.47 13.27
CA GLN A 151 -27.16 -2.63 14.13
C GLN A 151 -27.72 -2.21 15.49
N TRP A 152 -27.21 -1.12 16.09
CA TRP A 152 -27.79 -0.52 17.28
C TRP A 152 -29.27 -0.17 17.08
N GLU A 153 -29.58 0.53 15.99
CA GLU A 153 -30.95 0.94 15.67
C GLU A 153 -31.86 -0.27 15.43
N ARG A 154 -31.35 -1.30 14.74
CA ARG A 154 -32.06 -2.56 14.54
C ARG A 154 -32.38 -3.25 15.87
N MET A 155 -31.41 -3.35 16.80
CA MET A 155 -31.64 -3.95 18.10
C MET A 155 -32.65 -3.14 18.92
N ARG A 156 -32.57 -1.81 18.86
CA ARG A 156 -33.51 -0.90 19.52
C ARG A 156 -34.95 -1.08 19.01
N GLN A 157 -35.14 -1.12 17.69
CA GLN A 157 -36.45 -1.31 17.07
C GLN A 157 -37.05 -2.70 17.36
N ASN A 158 -36.20 -3.72 17.51
CA ASN A 158 -36.62 -5.11 17.76
C ASN A 158 -36.62 -5.50 19.25
N ALA A 159 -36.47 -4.54 20.18
CA ALA A 159 -36.30 -4.81 21.60
C ALA A 159 -37.50 -5.53 22.27
N ARG A 160 -38.71 -5.45 21.69
CA ARG A 160 -39.96 -6.01 22.26
C ARG A 160 -40.13 -5.61 23.74
N ARG A 161 -40.01 -6.56 24.68
CA ARG A 161 -40.14 -6.34 26.14
C ARG A 161 -38.78 -6.15 26.85
N LYS A 162 -37.67 -6.06 26.10
CA LYS A 162 -36.34 -5.83 26.67
C LYS A 162 -36.20 -4.38 27.12
N THR A 163 -35.51 -4.17 28.23
CA THR A 163 -35.15 -2.82 28.69
C THR A 163 -34.03 -2.24 27.83
N MET A 164 -33.90 -0.91 27.77
CA MET A 164 -32.79 -0.26 27.04
C MET A 164 -31.40 -0.69 27.56
N GLY A 165 -31.28 -1.02 28.84
CA GLY A 165 -30.05 -1.58 29.40
C GLY A 165 -29.71 -2.98 28.85
N GLN A 166 -30.72 -3.84 28.68
CA GLN A 166 -30.52 -5.15 28.05
C GLN A 166 -30.10 -4.99 26.58
N VAL A 167 -30.74 -4.09 25.83
CA VAL A 167 -30.36 -3.77 24.44
C VAL A 167 -28.92 -3.23 24.37
N ALA A 168 -28.54 -2.32 25.27
CA ALA A 168 -27.17 -1.80 25.39
C ALA A 168 -26.15 -2.92 25.65
N SER A 169 -26.46 -3.85 26.54
CA SER A 169 -25.57 -4.98 26.85
C SER A 169 -25.41 -5.95 25.66
N GLU A 170 -26.50 -6.25 24.94
CA GLU A 170 -26.47 -7.09 23.75
C GLU A 170 -25.68 -6.43 22.62
N PHE A 171 -25.85 -5.12 22.44
CA PHE A 171 -25.09 -4.36 21.47
C PHE A 171 -23.61 -4.30 21.81
N ALA A 172 -23.25 -4.10 23.08
CA ALA A 172 -21.86 -4.10 23.52
C ALA A 172 -21.18 -5.46 23.25
N ALA A 173 -21.88 -6.57 23.50
CA ALA A 173 -21.41 -7.92 23.17
C ALA A 173 -21.23 -8.10 21.65
N TRP A 174 -22.17 -7.59 20.84
CA TRP A 174 -22.06 -7.60 19.39
C TRP A 174 -20.87 -6.77 18.89
N VAL A 175 -20.68 -5.54 19.39
CA VAL A 175 -19.53 -4.68 19.04
C VAL A 175 -18.21 -5.37 19.39
N HIS A 176 -18.14 -6.08 20.53
CA HIS A 176 -16.96 -6.86 20.90
C HIS A 176 -16.69 -7.98 19.88
N ALA A 177 -17.71 -8.73 19.47
CA ALA A 177 -17.56 -9.76 18.43
C ALA A 177 -17.13 -9.16 17.08
N TYR A 178 -17.74 -8.05 16.67
CA TYR A 178 -17.42 -7.34 15.44
C TYR A 178 -15.98 -6.80 15.42
N ARG A 179 -15.48 -6.28 16.56
CA ARG A 179 -14.07 -5.91 16.71
C ARG A 179 -13.13 -7.11 16.52
N LYS A 180 -13.49 -8.27 17.04
CA LYS A 180 -12.69 -9.50 16.89
C LYS A 180 -12.61 -9.93 15.42
N GLU A 181 -13.73 -9.94 14.72
CA GLU A 181 -13.81 -10.23 13.28
C GLU A 181 -12.93 -9.26 12.48
N ARG A 182 -13.08 -7.95 12.70
CA ARG A 182 -12.24 -6.94 12.04
C ARG A 182 -10.75 -7.05 12.38
N ALA A 183 -10.41 -7.51 13.58
CA ALA A 183 -9.02 -7.78 13.95
C ALA A 183 -8.45 -8.99 13.19
N GLU A 184 -9.27 -10.01 12.92
CA GLU A 184 -8.88 -11.16 12.09
C GLU A 184 -8.72 -10.75 10.61
N GLU A 185 -9.63 -9.94 10.07
CA GLU A 185 -9.49 -9.33 8.74
C GLU A 185 -8.22 -8.48 8.64
N SER A 186 -7.94 -7.67 9.67
CA SER A 186 -6.73 -6.83 9.76
C SER A 186 -5.45 -7.67 9.66
N LYS A 187 -5.39 -8.78 10.40
CA LYS A 187 -4.27 -9.74 10.32
C LYS A 187 -4.17 -10.36 8.94
N ASP A 188 -5.29 -10.67 8.29
CA ASP A 188 -5.30 -11.22 6.94
C ASP A 188 -4.78 -10.23 5.89
N MET A 189 -5.23 -8.97 5.95
CA MET A 189 -4.73 -7.90 5.10
C MET A 189 -3.23 -7.68 5.31
N GLN A 190 -2.76 -7.72 6.56
CA GLN A 190 -1.33 -7.67 6.85
C GLN A 190 -0.60 -8.85 6.19
N ARG A 191 -1.08 -10.10 6.30
CA ARG A 191 -0.47 -11.24 5.60
C ARG A 191 -0.44 -11.07 4.08
N ARG A 192 -1.51 -10.56 3.47
CA ARG A 192 -1.55 -10.26 2.02
C ARG A 192 -0.51 -9.20 1.64
N LEU A 193 -0.38 -8.15 2.46
CA LEU A 193 0.63 -7.11 2.28
C LEU A 193 2.04 -7.69 2.32
N TRP A 194 2.35 -8.51 3.33
CA TRP A 194 3.65 -9.14 3.48
C TRP A 194 4.00 -10.06 2.32
N ARG A 195 3.01 -10.80 1.79
CA ARG A 195 3.17 -11.67 0.62
C ARG A 195 3.41 -10.86 -0.66
N ARG A 196 2.62 -9.79 -0.88
CA ARG A 196 2.77 -8.89 -2.04
C ARG A 196 4.12 -8.19 -2.08
N VAL A 197 4.61 -7.71 -0.92
CA VAL A 197 5.86 -6.97 -0.78
C VAL A 197 7.07 -7.90 -0.51
N GLY A 198 6.86 -9.22 -0.45
CA GLY A 198 7.93 -10.22 -0.58
C GLY A 198 8.77 -10.51 0.67
N VAL A 199 8.31 -10.17 1.88
CA VAL A 199 9.09 -10.41 3.11
C VAL A 199 9.11 -11.90 3.52
N LEU A 200 8.20 -12.73 2.99
CA LEU A 200 8.03 -14.14 3.40
C LEU A 200 8.34 -15.18 2.30
N VAL A 201 8.66 -14.78 1.06
CA VAL A 201 8.63 -15.70 -0.10
C VAL A 201 10.01 -16.21 -0.53
N LEU A 202 11.11 -15.84 0.16
CA LEU A 202 12.46 -16.28 -0.23
C LEU A 202 12.78 -17.77 0.06
N GLY A 203 11.81 -18.62 0.44
CA GLY A 203 12.10 -20.02 0.78
C GLY A 203 11.03 -21.09 0.56
N GLY A 204 9.84 -20.76 0.03
CA GLY A 204 8.76 -21.76 -0.06
C GLY A 204 8.00 -21.71 -1.36
N ARG A 205 8.32 -22.60 -2.31
CA ARG A 205 7.34 -22.98 -3.34
C ARG A 205 6.11 -23.48 -2.59
N SER A 206 4.98 -22.79 -2.71
CA SER A 206 3.71 -23.33 -2.24
C SER A 206 3.49 -24.66 -2.97
N PRO A 207 3.45 -25.81 -2.28
CA PRO A 207 3.29 -27.11 -2.93
C PRO A 207 1.90 -27.32 -3.53
N ASN A 208 0.95 -26.45 -3.16
CA ASN A 208 -0.40 -26.43 -3.71
C ASN A 208 -0.50 -25.21 -4.61
N GLY A 209 -0.57 -25.43 -5.94
CA GLY A 209 -0.74 -24.42 -6.99
C GLY A 209 -2.08 -23.68 -6.92
N GLU A 210 -2.41 -23.17 -5.75
CA GLU A 210 -3.64 -22.48 -5.43
C GLU A 210 -3.36 -20.98 -5.53
N GLN A 211 -3.70 -20.45 -6.71
CA GLN A 211 -3.64 -19.05 -7.15
C GLN A 211 -2.25 -18.40 -7.03
N ASP A 212 -1.70 -18.03 -8.19
CA ASP A 212 -0.57 -17.13 -8.34
C ASP A 212 -0.81 -15.84 -7.54
N GLU A 213 -0.42 -15.86 -6.27
CA GLU A 213 -0.42 -14.67 -5.46
C GLU A 213 0.64 -13.75 -6.05
N VAL A 214 0.19 -12.60 -6.54
CA VAL A 214 1.00 -11.65 -7.30
C VAL A 214 2.07 -11.08 -6.36
N TRP A 215 3.20 -11.78 -6.31
CA TRP A 215 4.41 -11.31 -5.68
C TRP A 215 4.98 -10.17 -6.53
N GLU A 216 5.06 -8.98 -5.94
CA GLU A 216 5.53 -7.79 -6.64
C GLU A 216 6.98 -7.51 -6.23
N TRP A 217 7.93 -8.07 -6.99
CA TRP A 217 9.36 -7.93 -6.76
C TRP A 217 9.84 -6.47 -6.72
N LYS A 218 9.11 -5.54 -7.33
CA LYS A 218 9.49 -4.13 -7.46
C LYS A 218 9.72 -3.40 -6.14
N TYR A 219 9.14 -3.89 -5.04
CA TYR A 219 9.34 -3.34 -3.70
C TYR A 219 10.63 -3.81 -3.03
N LEU A 220 11.29 -4.81 -3.58
CA LEU A 220 12.52 -5.35 -3.03
C LEU A 220 13.72 -4.53 -3.49
N CYS A 221 14.79 -4.58 -2.68
CA CYS A 221 16.08 -4.07 -3.11
C CYS A 221 16.58 -4.82 -4.35
N ARG A 222 17.24 -4.09 -5.25
CA ARG A 222 17.79 -4.60 -6.50
C ARG A 222 19.11 -3.94 -6.88
N PRO A 223 19.97 -4.62 -7.67
CA PRO A 223 21.23 -4.04 -8.12
C PRO A 223 21.01 -3.05 -9.26
N CYS A 224 21.93 -2.09 -9.40
CA CYS A 224 21.96 -1.18 -10.55
C CYS A 224 22.29 -1.94 -11.84
N THR A 225 21.61 -1.64 -12.95
CA THR A 225 21.90 -2.26 -14.26
C THR A 225 23.03 -1.56 -15.03
N LYS A 226 23.51 -0.39 -14.59
CA LYS A 226 24.65 0.28 -15.24
C LYS A 226 25.91 -0.58 -15.12
N LYS A 227 26.55 -0.86 -16.26
CA LYS A 227 27.81 -1.61 -16.34
C LYS A 227 28.86 -0.98 -15.42
N GLY A 228 29.48 -1.80 -14.57
CA GLY A 228 30.53 -1.37 -13.63
C GLY A 228 30.03 -0.59 -12.40
N CYS A 229 28.72 -0.43 -12.20
CA CYS A 229 28.20 0.18 -10.98
C CYS A 229 28.37 -0.77 -9.79
N MET A 230 29.12 -0.34 -8.78
CA MET A 230 29.38 -1.11 -7.55
C MET A 230 28.59 -0.61 -6.33
N ARG A 231 27.55 0.20 -6.55
CA ARG A 231 26.72 0.74 -5.47
C ARG A 231 25.85 -0.33 -4.85
N ASP A 232 25.48 -0.08 -3.60
CA ASP A 232 24.58 -0.96 -2.86
C ASP A 232 23.23 -1.12 -3.56
N TRP A 233 22.57 -2.22 -3.22
CA TRP A 233 21.23 -2.50 -3.70
C TRP A 233 20.27 -1.43 -3.17
N TYR A 234 19.33 -1.01 -4.01
CA TYR A 234 18.38 0.05 -3.70
C TYR A 234 16.98 -0.40 -4.07
N SER A 235 15.96 0.27 -3.52
CA SER A 235 14.58 0.12 -3.96
C SER A 235 14.05 1.48 -4.38
N PRO A 236 13.39 1.61 -5.56
CA PRO A 236 12.71 2.85 -5.91
C PRO A 236 11.60 3.22 -4.94
N PHE A 237 11.06 2.26 -4.19
CA PHE A 237 10.02 2.49 -3.19
C PHE A 237 10.58 2.85 -1.81
N GLU A 238 11.91 2.87 -1.66
CA GLU A 238 12.54 3.32 -0.42
C GLU A 238 12.19 4.78 -0.13
N ALA A 239 11.88 5.11 1.13
CA ALA A 239 11.39 6.43 1.51
C ALA A 239 12.30 7.59 1.01
N ARG A 240 13.62 7.39 1.05
CA ARG A 240 14.62 8.38 0.58
C ARG A 240 14.71 8.52 -0.94
N TYR A 241 14.19 7.57 -1.71
CA TYR A 241 14.33 7.55 -3.17
C TYR A 241 12.99 7.62 -3.92
N TYR A 242 11.87 7.36 -3.25
CA TYR A 242 10.56 7.30 -3.87
C TYR A 242 10.19 8.58 -4.59
N GLU A 243 10.37 9.74 -3.96
CA GLU A 243 10.11 11.03 -4.62
C GLU A 243 10.95 11.21 -5.89
N PHE A 244 12.22 10.78 -5.86
CA PHE A 244 13.09 10.89 -7.03
C PHE A 244 12.54 10.07 -8.21
N TYR A 245 12.10 8.83 -8.00
CA TYR A 245 11.58 7.99 -9.08
C TYR A 245 10.11 8.27 -9.44
N ALA A 246 9.30 8.74 -8.50
CA ALA A 246 7.89 9.06 -8.72
C ALA A 246 7.68 10.44 -9.37
N GLN A 247 8.70 11.29 -9.39
CA GLN A 247 8.60 12.64 -9.95
C GLN A 247 8.51 12.62 -11.47
N VAL A 248 7.45 13.22 -12.01
CA VAL A 248 7.35 13.55 -13.44
C VAL A 248 8.29 14.71 -13.76
N ARG A 249 9.23 14.48 -14.66
CA ARG A 249 10.23 15.47 -15.10
C ARG A 249 9.59 16.46 -16.08
N LYS A 250 10.08 17.71 -16.10
CA LYS A 250 9.64 18.75 -17.05
C LYS A 250 9.91 18.36 -18.51
N SER A 251 10.96 17.58 -18.73
CA SER A 251 11.35 17.05 -20.04
C SER A 251 10.41 15.94 -20.55
N GLY A 252 9.47 15.45 -19.72
CA GLY A 252 8.62 14.30 -20.03
C GLY A 252 9.35 12.96 -20.03
N ILE A 253 10.68 12.96 -19.85
CA ILE A 253 11.49 11.74 -19.80
C ILE A 253 11.33 11.04 -18.46
N GLU A 254 10.98 9.76 -18.52
CA GLU A 254 10.92 8.91 -17.35
C GLU A 254 12.32 8.48 -16.87
N ILE A 255 12.43 8.39 -15.56
CA ILE A 255 13.63 7.95 -14.86
C ILE A 255 13.63 6.42 -14.87
N LEU A 256 14.71 5.81 -15.36
CA LEU A 256 14.84 4.36 -15.31
C LEU A 256 14.99 3.88 -13.87
N SER A 257 13.95 3.21 -13.39
CA SER A 257 13.90 2.57 -12.07
C SER A 257 14.95 1.45 -11.93
N ALA A 258 15.56 1.01 -13.03
CA ALA A 258 16.59 -0.03 -13.08
C ALA A 258 18.01 0.50 -12.79
N LEU A 259 18.20 1.81 -12.83
CA LEU A 259 19.44 2.48 -12.45
C LEU A 259 19.34 2.97 -11.01
N CYS A 260 20.42 2.86 -10.23
CA CYS A 260 20.46 3.49 -8.91
C CYS A 260 20.39 5.03 -9.02
N PRO A 261 20.05 5.77 -7.95
CA PRO A 261 19.70 7.18 -8.05
C PRO A 261 20.74 8.08 -8.74
N SER A 262 22.04 7.80 -8.54
CA SER A 262 23.09 8.55 -9.25
C SER A 262 23.17 8.24 -10.73
N CYS A 263 23.11 6.95 -11.09
CA CYS A 263 23.24 6.50 -12.45
C CYS A 263 22.03 6.96 -13.25
N ALA A 264 20.84 6.89 -12.64
CA ALA A 264 19.61 7.44 -13.16
C ALA A 264 19.71 8.95 -13.37
N LYS A 265 20.29 9.70 -12.41
CA LYS A 265 20.49 11.15 -12.55
C LYS A 265 21.45 11.51 -13.68
N GLU A 266 22.56 10.79 -13.82
CA GLU A 266 23.51 10.97 -14.93
C GLU A 266 22.88 10.64 -16.27
N ASP A 267 22.13 9.54 -16.33
CA ASP A 267 21.45 9.07 -17.53
C ASP A 267 20.40 10.07 -18.00
N VAL A 268 19.53 10.55 -17.11
CA VAL A 268 18.52 11.56 -17.43
C VAL A 268 19.18 12.85 -17.93
N ARG A 269 20.26 13.31 -17.30
CA ARG A 269 21.01 14.49 -17.78
C ARG A 269 21.59 14.27 -19.17
N ALA A 270 22.10 13.08 -19.46
CA ALA A 270 22.63 12.76 -20.78
C ALA A 270 21.52 12.74 -21.85
N VAL A 271 20.34 12.23 -21.51
CA VAL A 271 19.17 12.26 -22.41
C VAL A 271 18.70 13.70 -22.64
N GLU A 272 18.51 14.48 -21.57
CA GLU A 272 18.10 15.89 -21.66
C GLU A 272 19.11 16.73 -22.46
N TRP A 273 20.41 16.48 -22.29
CA TRP A 273 21.44 17.10 -23.10
C TRP A 273 21.29 16.77 -24.59
N LYS A 274 21.06 15.50 -24.94
CA LYS A 274 20.82 15.09 -26.33
C LYS A 274 19.57 15.73 -26.92
N MET A 275 18.51 15.85 -26.12
CA MET A 275 17.28 16.55 -26.50
C MET A 275 17.58 18.02 -26.85
N GLU A 276 18.29 18.74 -25.98
CA GLU A 276 18.62 20.14 -26.20
C GLU A 276 19.46 20.34 -27.47
N GLN A 277 20.49 19.50 -27.67
CA GLN A 277 21.33 19.53 -28.87
C GLN A 277 20.52 19.28 -30.14
N LYS A 278 19.55 18.37 -30.08
CA LYS A 278 18.72 18.02 -31.24
C LYS A 278 17.68 19.11 -31.53
N ARG A 279 17.15 19.79 -30.52
CA ARG A 279 16.10 20.81 -30.65
C ARG A 279 16.53 22.00 -31.52
N GLY A 280 17.81 22.39 -31.46
CA GLY A 280 18.33 23.51 -32.26
C GLY A 280 18.62 23.20 -33.74
N VAL A 281 18.51 21.93 -34.16
CA VAL A 281 18.98 21.48 -35.48
C VAL A 281 17.85 21.00 -36.40
N VAL A 282 16.75 20.49 -35.84
CA VAL A 282 15.64 19.93 -36.62
C VAL A 282 14.43 20.86 -36.63
N ASP A 283 13.62 20.74 -37.68
CA ASP A 283 12.32 21.42 -37.73
C ASP A 283 11.36 20.85 -36.66
N ASP A 284 10.26 21.57 -36.41
CA ASP A 284 9.31 21.19 -35.35
C ASP A 284 8.62 19.84 -35.61
N ALA A 285 8.38 19.46 -36.86
CA ALA A 285 7.71 18.20 -37.19
C ALA A 285 8.63 17.00 -36.97
N GLN A 286 9.88 17.12 -37.42
CA GLN A 286 10.95 16.15 -37.16
C GLN A 286 11.28 16.07 -35.67
N TRP A 287 11.23 17.19 -34.96
CA TRP A 287 11.41 17.21 -33.51
C TRP A 287 10.35 16.36 -32.81
N VAL A 288 9.08 16.56 -33.11
CA VAL A 288 7.97 15.81 -32.49
C VAL A 288 8.12 14.32 -32.76
N ALA A 289 8.35 13.93 -34.02
CA ALA A 289 8.54 12.52 -34.38
C ALA A 289 9.75 11.89 -33.67
N TRP A 290 10.87 12.62 -33.58
CA TRP A 290 12.06 12.15 -32.88
C TRP A 290 11.83 12.03 -31.37
N TYR A 291 11.15 13.01 -30.77
CA TYR A 291 10.83 13.00 -29.35
C TYR A 291 9.90 11.83 -29.00
N ASP A 292 8.85 11.60 -29.79
CA ASP A 292 7.94 10.47 -29.61
C ASP A 292 8.67 9.12 -29.73
N GLN A 293 9.56 8.98 -30.72
CA GLN A 293 10.40 7.80 -30.86
C GLN A 293 11.28 7.58 -29.63
N MET A 294 11.90 8.65 -29.11
CA MET A 294 12.74 8.56 -27.92
C MET A 294 11.94 8.15 -26.67
N ILE A 295 10.70 8.63 -26.51
CA ILE A 295 9.81 8.18 -25.41
C ILE A 295 9.49 6.69 -25.55
N GLN A 296 9.16 6.22 -26.75
CA GLN A 296 8.92 4.79 -27.02
C GLN A 296 10.17 3.93 -26.77
N ASP A 297 11.34 4.40 -27.19
CA ASP A 297 12.63 3.74 -26.94
C ASP A 297 12.89 3.62 -25.44
N ARG A 298 12.59 4.68 -24.70
CA ARG A 298 12.76 4.74 -23.25
C ARG A 298 11.84 3.76 -22.52
N GLU A 299 10.59 3.65 -22.96
CA GLU A 299 9.62 2.68 -22.44
C GLU A 299 10.08 1.23 -22.70
N ARG A 300 10.55 0.93 -23.91
CA ARG A 300 11.10 -0.39 -24.24
C ARG A 300 12.34 -0.73 -23.40
N GLU A 301 13.23 0.24 -23.20
CA GLU A 301 14.41 0.09 -22.35
C GLU A 301 14.02 -0.19 -20.89
N ARG A 302 13.05 0.56 -20.36
CA ARG A 302 12.50 0.37 -19.00
C ARG A 302 11.99 -1.04 -18.81
N GLU A 303 11.12 -1.53 -19.70
CA GLU A 303 10.55 -2.87 -19.61
C GLU A 303 11.61 -3.97 -19.69
N TYR A 304 12.58 -3.82 -20.60
CA TYR A 304 13.66 -4.78 -20.77
C TYR A 304 14.48 -4.90 -19.48
N TRP A 305 14.93 -3.78 -18.91
CA TRP A 305 15.76 -3.79 -17.71
C TRP A 305 15.00 -4.19 -16.45
N GLU A 306 13.73 -3.83 -16.33
CA GLU A 306 12.89 -4.28 -15.22
C GLU A 306 12.72 -5.82 -15.25
N LYS A 307 12.43 -6.41 -16.40
CA LYS A 307 12.38 -7.88 -16.55
C LYS A 307 13.73 -8.54 -16.25
N ALA A 308 14.83 -7.93 -16.68
CA ALA A 308 16.17 -8.44 -16.38
C ALA A 308 16.48 -8.40 -14.87
N GLN A 309 16.14 -7.30 -14.19
CA GLN A 309 16.29 -7.20 -12.73
C GLN A 309 15.38 -8.19 -11.99
N GLU A 310 14.16 -8.38 -12.45
CA GLU A 310 13.23 -9.38 -11.91
C GLU A 310 13.86 -10.77 -11.94
N GLY A 311 14.43 -11.18 -13.09
CA GLY A 311 15.13 -12.46 -13.23
C GLY A 311 16.26 -12.61 -12.21
N VAL A 312 17.09 -11.56 -12.04
CA VAL A 312 18.18 -11.57 -11.05
C VAL A 312 17.66 -11.69 -9.62
N VAL A 313 16.62 -10.95 -9.25
CA VAL A 313 16.03 -11.00 -7.90
C VAL A 313 15.38 -12.35 -7.63
N ARG A 314 14.69 -12.93 -8.63
CA ARG A 314 14.08 -14.27 -8.55
C ARG A 314 15.12 -15.38 -8.40
N GLU A 315 16.19 -15.35 -9.18
CA GLU A 315 17.19 -16.41 -9.22
C GLU A 315 18.19 -16.35 -8.06
N LYS A 316 18.70 -15.15 -7.75
CA LYS A 316 19.81 -14.98 -6.79
C LYS A 316 19.33 -14.67 -5.37
N GLY A 317 18.05 -14.33 -5.21
CA GLY A 317 17.52 -13.75 -3.98
C GLY A 317 18.11 -12.36 -3.70
N ILE A 318 17.61 -11.69 -2.65
CA ILE A 318 18.20 -10.44 -2.20
C ILE A 318 19.50 -10.78 -1.46
N ARG A 319 20.64 -10.53 -2.10
CA ARG A 319 21.94 -10.61 -1.43
C ARG A 319 22.19 -9.29 -0.74
N PHE A 320 21.80 -9.19 0.53
CA PHE A 320 22.44 -8.20 1.39
C PHE A 320 23.91 -8.59 1.41
N LYS A 321 24.78 -7.66 0.98
CA LYS A 321 26.20 -7.78 1.18
C LYS A 321 26.37 -7.67 2.70
N ILE A 322 26.18 -8.79 3.41
CA ILE A 322 26.65 -8.93 4.76
C ILE A 322 28.14 -8.76 4.57
N VAL A 323 28.63 -7.55 4.87
CA VAL A 323 30.04 -7.36 5.16
C VAL A 323 30.21 -8.27 6.36
N GLU A 324 30.60 -9.52 6.09
CA GLU A 324 31.25 -10.33 7.09
C GLU A 324 32.42 -9.46 7.48
N ASP A 325 32.25 -8.71 8.58
CA ASP A 325 33.36 -8.17 9.34
C ASP A 325 34.26 -9.38 9.54
N THR A 326 35.25 -9.47 8.65
CA THR A 326 36.30 -10.46 8.72
C THR A 326 36.98 -10.04 10.00
N LYS A 327 36.55 -10.63 11.11
CA LYS A 327 37.27 -10.56 12.36
C LYS A 327 38.64 -11.13 12.03
N GLU A 328 39.57 -10.25 11.68
CA GLU A 328 41.00 -10.41 11.87
C GLU A 328 41.20 -10.61 13.38
N SER A 329 40.81 -11.79 13.86
CA SER A 329 41.17 -12.29 15.17
C SER A 329 41.77 -13.66 14.93
N ASP A 330 43.09 -13.68 14.92
CA ASP A 330 43.95 -14.83 15.14
C ASP A 330 43.71 -16.07 14.29
N ILE A 331 44.27 -16.05 13.07
CA ILE A 331 44.84 -17.27 12.50
C ILE A 331 46.36 -17.14 12.58
N GLN A 332 46.94 -17.53 13.72
CA GLN A 332 48.35 -17.96 13.76
C GLN A 332 48.47 -19.21 12.89
N ILE A 333 48.82 -19.04 11.62
CA ILE A 333 49.34 -20.13 10.78
C ILE A 333 50.83 -20.23 11.07
N GLU A 334 51.18 -20.82 12.22
CA GLU A 334 52.46 -21.50 12.37
C GLU A 334 52.34 -22.88 11.74
N GLY A 335 53.02 -23.10 10.61
CA GLY A 335 53.19 -24.45 10.09
C GLY A 335 53.40 -24.57 8.59
N LYS A 336 54.66 -24.37 8.16
CA LYS A 336 55.33 -25.06 7.04
C LYS A 336 54.51 -25.29 5.76
N GLY A 337 54.74 -24.45 4.75
CA GLY A 337 54.41 -24.80 3.36
C GLY A 337 54.13 -23.60 2.45
N VAL A 338 55.01 -22.60 2.42
CA VAL A 338 54.88 -21.44 1.53
C VAL A 338 56.07 -21.44 0.58
N ASP A 339 56.04 -22.29 -0.44
CA ASP A 339 56.98 -22.19 -1.59
C ASP A 339 56.35 -22.55 -2.95
N THR A 340 55.06 -22.93 -3.02
CA THR A 340 54.45 -23.40 -4.28
C THR A 340 53.42 -22.45 -4.93
N LEU A 341 53.17 -21.26 -4.36
CA LEU A 341 52.15 -20.34 -4.89
C LEU A 341 52.70 -19.08 -5.57
N ARG A 342 54.01 -19.00 -5.84
CA ARG A 342 54.63 -17.85 -6.54
C ARG A 342 54.71 -17.96 -8.06
N GLU A 343 54.25 -19.05 -8.68
CA GLU A 343 54.38 -19.26 -10.14
C GLU A 343 53.09 -19.11 -10.97
N LEU A 344 51.94 -18.75 -10.38
CA LEU A 344 50.66 -18.73 -11.11
C LEU A 344 50.02 -17.34 -11.34
N CYS A 345 50.75 -16.24 -11.14
CA CYS A 345 50.25 -14.89 -11.43
C CYS A 345 51.16 -14.06 -12.36
N MET A 346 51.69 -14.69 -13.40
CA MET A 346 52.02 -13.98 -14.64
C MET A 346 51.32 -14.71 -15.78
N VAL A 347 50.36 -14.03 -16.42
CA VAL A 347 49.73 -14.26 -17.74
C VAL A 347 48.21 -14.03 -17.62
N MET A 348 47.83 -12.74 -17.72
CA MET A 348 46.82 -12.15 -18.64
C MET A 348 46.35 -10.80 -18.13
#